data_AF-A0A976Q9B1-F1
#
_entry.id   AF-A0A976Q9B1-F1
#
_cell.length_a   1.000
_cell.length_b   1.000
_cell.length_c   1.000
_cell.angle_alpha   90.00
_cell.angle_beta   90.00
_cell.angle_gamma   90.00
#
_symmetry.space_group_name_H-M   'P 1'
#
loop_
_entity.id
_entity.type
_entity.pdbx_description
1 polymer ?
#
loop_
_entity_poly.entity_id
_entity_poly.type
_entity_poly.pdbx_seq_one_letter_code
_entity_poly.pdbx_strand_id
1 'polypeptide(L)'
;MLIRCPECTKNVSSSADKCPHCGYPDPYTKSSEVKKLVKQAREKSKDRIVKCPNCDRDNTPDFIGEDPMNFTGKLTLTVFYKCAQCNHVYSKNFLLE
;
A
#
# COMPACT_ATOMS: atom_id res chain seq x y z
N MET A 1 -16.64 15.59 -9.13
CA MET A 1 -15.79 16.11 -8.02
C MET A 1 -14.46 16.54 -8.63
N LEU A 2 -13.84 17.59 -8.10
CA LEU A 2 -12.48 17.98 -8.51
C LEU A 2 -11.49 17.49 -7.47
N ILE A 3 -10.35 16.99 -7.93
CA ILE A 3 -9.21 16.57 -7.11
C ILE A 3 -7.96 17.34 -7.53
N ARG A 4 -6.90 17.26 -6.74
CA ARG A 4 -5.65 17.96 -7.02
C ARG A 4 -4.67 17.00 -7.68
N CYS A 5 -4.13 17.38 -8.85
CA CYS A 5 -3.09 16.60 -9.52
C CYS A 5 -1.82 16.54 -8.64
N PRO A 6 -1.22 15.36 -8.41
CA PRO A 6 -0.02 15.24 -7.58
C PRO A 6 1.23 15.87 -8.20
N GLU A 7 1.31 15.92 -9.54
CA GLU A 7 2.45 16.52 -10.24
C GLU A 7 2.36 18.04 -10.34
N CYS A 8 1.25 18.55 -10.88
CA CYS A 8 1.14 19.97 -11.23
C CYS A 8 0.28 20.78 -10.26
N THR A 9 -0.28 20.15 -9.22
CA THR A 9 -1.10 20.77 -8.16
C THR A 9 -2.37 21.52 -8.60
N LYS A 10 -2.71 21.45 -9.89
CA LYS A 10 -3.94 22.02 -10.47
C LYS A 10 -5.13 21.11 -10.23
N ASN A 11 -6.31 21.70 -10.18
CA ASN A 11 -7.57 20.98 -10.02
C ASN A 11 -7.92 20.25 -11.31
N VAL A 12 -8.24 18.96 -11.19
CA VAL A 12 -8.64 18.11 -12.30
C VAL A 12 -9.90 17.32 -11.93
N SER A 13 -10.67 16.93 -12.94
CA SER A 13 -11.85 16.10 -12.71
C SER A 13 -11.44 14.74 -12.16
N SER A 14 -12.15 14.27 -11.13
CA SER A 14 -11.97 12.92 -10.56
C SER A 14 -12.25 11.78 -11.56
N SER A 15 -12.73 12.11 -12.76
CA SER A 15 -13.10 11.19 -13.83
C SER A 15 -12.29 11.42 -15.12
N ALA A 16 -11.31 12.32 -15.13
CA ALA A 16 -10.51 12.59 -16.33
C ALA A 16 -9.39 11.57 -16.47
N ASP A 17 -9.30 10.84 -17.59
CA ASP A 17 -8.27 9.82 -17.89
C ASP A 17 -6.83 10.29 -17.69
N LYS A 18 -6.54 11.58 -17.84
CA LYS A 18 -5.23 12.17 -17.55
C LYS A 18 -5.40 13.63 -17.17
N CYS A 19 -4.40 14.17 -16.48
CA CYS A 19 -4.36 15.60 -16.16
C CYS A 19 -4.31 16.41 -17.46
N PRO A 20 -5.29 17.28 -17.75
CA PRO A 20 -5.31 18.10 -18.96
C PRO A 20 -4.24 19.22 -18.95
N HIS A 21 -3.60 19.45 -17.81
CA HIS A 21 -2.63 20.54 -17.66
C HIS A 21 -1.17 20.09 -17.84
N CYS A 22 -0.84 18.86 -17.49
CA CYS A 22 0.53 18.34 -17.55
C CYS A 22 0.64 16.96 -18.21
N GLY A 23 -0.49 16.29 -18.48
CA GLY A 23 -0.50 14.96 -19.08
C GLY A 23 -0.34 13.80 -18.09
N TYR A 24 -0.25 14.05 -16.78
CA TYR A 24 -0.12 12.99 -15.77
C TYR A 24 -1.25 11.95 -15.91
N PRO A 25 -0.95 10.65 -16.08
CA PRO A 25 -1.90 9.66 -16.56
C PRO A 25 -2.91 9.16 -15.53
N ASP A 26 -2.74 9.46 -14.23
CA ASP A 26 -3.69 8.99 -13.22
C ASP A 26 -3.73 9.95 -12.02
N PRO A 27 -4.23 11.19 -12.17
CA PRO A 27 -4.22 12.16 -11.08
C PRO A 27 -5.16 11.78 -9.92
N TYR A 28 -5.95 10.70 -10.05
CA TYR A 28 -7.01 10.30 -9.13
C TYR A 28 -6.70 9.13 -8.23
N THR A 29 -5.61 8.36 -8.46
CA THR A 29 -5.21 7.14 -7.74
C THR A 29 -6.30 6.57 -6.82
N LYS A 30 -7.37 6.15 -7.48
CA LYS A 30 -8.26 5.09 -7.00
C LYS A 30 -8.24 4.03 -8.09
N SER A 31 -7.04 3.59 -8.50
CA SER A 31 -7.01 2.53 -9.48
C SER A 31 -7.63 1.31 -8.81
N SER A 32 -8.80 0.93 -9.32
CA SER A 32 -9.47 -0.31 -8.97
C SER A 32 -8.49 -1.47 -9.07
N GLU A 33 -7.51 -1.38 -9.96
CA GLU A 33 -6.36 -2.27 -10.06
C GLU A 33 -5.48 -2.29 -8.79
N VAL A 34 -4.99 -1.15 -8.30
CA VAL A 34 -4.22 -1.07 -7.04
C VAL A 34 -5.03 -1.64 -5.89
N LYS A 35 -6.32 -1.30 -5.79
CA LYS A 35 -7.20 -1.87 -4.75
C LYS A 35 -7.35 -3.39 -4.88
N LYS A 36 -7.45 -3.92 -6.10
CA LYS A 36 -7.48 -5.37 -6.35
C LYS A 36 -6.15 -6.01 -5.98
N LEU A 37 -5.03 -5.43 -6.38
CA LEU A 37 -3.68 -5.92 -6.09
C LEU A 37 -3.42 -5.96 -4.58
N VAL A 38 -3.75 -4.87 -3.88
CA VAL A 38 -3.69 -4.79 -2.41
C VAL A 38 -4.59 -5.85 -1.77
N LYS A 39 -5.85 -6.00 -2.23
CA LYS A 39 -6.76 -7.02 -1.70
C LYS A 39 -6.21 -8.44 -1.91
N GLN A 40 -5.69 -8.74 -3.09
CA GLN A 40 -5.11 -10.04 -3.41
C GLN A 40 -3.85 -10.31 -2.57
N ALA A 41 -2.96 -9.34 -2.46
CA ALA A 41 -1.75 -9.45 -1.65
C ALA A 41 -2.10 -9.61 -0.16
N ARG A 42 -3.14 -8.92 0.32
CA ARG A 42 -3.71 -9.11 1.66
C ARG A 42 -4.18 -10.55 1.88
N GLU A 43 -5.01 -11.09 0.99
CA GLU A 43 -5.47 -12.49 1.12
C GLU A 43 -4.29 -13.48 1.13
N LYS A 44 -3.31 -13.31 0.23
CA LYS A 44 -2.10 -14.15 0.18
C LYS A 44 -1.23 -14.02 1.44
N SER A 45 -1.29 -12.90 2.15
CA SER A 45 -0.47 -12.66 3.33
C SER A 45 -1.06 -13.21 4.64
N LYS A 46 -2.37 -13.51 4.69
CA LYS A 46 -3.06 -13.93 5.94
C LYS A 46 -2.45 -15.20 6.55
N ASP A 47 -2.12 -16.17 5.72
CA ASP A 47 -1.56 -17.46 6.15
C ASP A 47 -0.03 -17.46 6.25
N ARG A 48 0.61 -16.30 6.05
CA ARG A 48 2.06 -16.20 6.07
C ARG A 48 2.57 -16.18 7.50
N ILE A 49 3.29 -17.23 7.87
CA ILE A 49 4.03 -17.30 9.13
C ILE A 49 5.35 -16.53 8.99
N VAL A 50 5.60 -15.60 9.92
CA VAL A 50 6.87 -14.88 10.02
C VAL A 50 7.45 -15.00 11.43
N LYS A 51 8.77 -15.20 11.50
CA LYS A 51 9.51 -15.25 12.77
C LYS A 51 9.67 -13.85 13.34
N CYS A 52 9.37 -13.69 14.63
CA CYS A 52 9.66 -12.45 15.36
C CYS A 52 11.19 -12.25 15.39
N PRO A 53 11.72 -11.08 14.97
CA PRO A 53 13.16 -10.83 15.01
C PRO A 53 13.72 -10.71 16.44
N ASN A 54 12.86 -10.61 17.46
CA ASN A 54 13.27 -10.45 18.85
C ASN A 54 13.26 -11.77 19.64
N CYS A 55 12.29 -12.66 19.40
CA CYS A 55 12.12 -13.88 20.19
C CYS A 55 11.91 -15.16 19.36
N ASP A 56 12.09 -15.10 18.04
CA ASP A 56 11.99 -16.23 17.09
C ASP A 56 10.66 -16.99 17.07
N ARG A 57 9.64 -16.48 17.76
CA ARG A 57 8.29 -17.05 17.72
C ARG A 57 7.62 -16.79 16.38
N ASP A 58 6.87 -17.78 15.92
CA ASP A 58 5.95 -17.67 14.78
C ASP A 58 4.83 -16.66 15.06
N ASN A 59 4.64 -15.71 14.16
CA ASN A 59 3.52 -14.79 14.18
C ASN A 59 2.79 -14.81 12.85
N THR A 60 1.48 -14.61 12.94
CA THR A 60 0.63 -14.24 11.82
C THR A 60 0.53 -12.71 11.75
N PRO A 61 0.16 -12.13 10.59
CA PRO A 61 -0.10 -10.70 10.47
C PRO A 61 -1.21 -10.25 11.42
N ASP A 62 -1.03 -9.12 12.09
CA ASP A 62 -2.02 -8.54 13.02
C ASP A 62 -2.86 -7.45 12.31
N PHE A 63 -2.20 -6.58 11.53
CA PHE A 63 -2.87 -5.54 10.75
C PHE A 63 -2.10 -5.24 9.45
N ILE A 64 -2.83 -4.85 8.40
CA ILE A 64 -2.25 -4.48 7.10
C ILE A 64 -2.51 -2.99 6.90
N GLY A 65 -1.44 -2.21 6.82
CA GLY A 65 -1.50 -0.79 6.52
C GLY A 65 -1.15 -0.55 5.06
N GLU A 66 -1.98 0.20 4.35
CA GLU A 66 -1.65 0.70 3.02
C GLU A 66 -0.78 1.96 3.20
N ASP A 67 0.47 1.93 2.75
CA ASP A 67 1.27 3.15 2.61
C ASP A 67 1.32 3.50 1.11
N PRO A 68 0.45 4.40 0.63
CA PRO A 68 0.29 4.65 -0.80
C PRO A 68 1.44 5.45 -1.43
N MET A 69 2.53 5.76 -0.72
CA MET A 69 3.59 6.64 -1.22
C MET A 69 4.99 6.19 -0.81
N ASN A 70 5.50 5.14 -1.46
CA ASN A 70 6.96 5.01 -1.56
C ASN A 70 7.48 5.91 -2.69
N PHE A 71 8.50 6.70 -2.36
CA PHE A 71 9.21 7.68 -3.22
C PHE A 71 9.82 7.12 -4.52
N THR A 72 9.66 5.82 -4.81
CA THR A 72 10.25 5.11 -5.95
C THR A 72 9.25 4.88 -7.11
N GLY A 73 8.00 5.34 -6.97
CA GLY A 73 6.95 5.11 -7.96
C GLY A 73 6.48 3.64 -8.04
N LYS A 74 6.96 2.77 -7.14
CA LYS A 74 6.52 1.37 -7.03
C LYS A 74 5.51 1.21 -5.90
N LEU A 75 4.48 0.42 -6.15
CA LEU A 75 3.47 0.08 -5.17
C LEU A 75 4.03 -0.95 -4.17
N THR A 76 3.98 -0.63 -2.88
CA THR A 76 4.48 -1.50 -1.82
C THR A 76 3.38 -1.75 -0.80
N LEU A 77 3.18 -3.01 -0.41
CA LEU A 77 2.29 -3.39 0.68
C LEU A 77 3.08 -3.50 1.99
N THR A 78 2.72 -2.69 2.98
CA THR A 78 3.31 -2.74 4.31
C THR A 78 2.45 -3.59 5.24
N VAL A 79 3.00 -4.71 5.71
CA VAL A 79 2.31 -5.59 6.67
C VAL A 79 2.92 -5.40 8.04
N PHE A 80 2.08 -5.11 9.04
CA PHE A 80 2.49 -4.95 10.42
C PHE A 80 2.21 -6.22 11.20
N TYR A 81 3.17 -6.58 12.05
CA TYR A 81 3.13 -7.74 12.90
C TYR A 81 3.31 -7.30 14.34
N LYS A 82 2.52 -7.88 15.24
CA LYS A 82 2.67 -7.71 16.67
C LYS A 82 2.89 -9.08 17.29
N CYS A 83 4.04 -9.27 17.92
CA CYS A 83 4.33 -10.55 18.56
C CYS A 83 3.55 -10.70 19.87
N ALA A 84 2.72 -11.73 19.99
CA ALA A 84 1.95 -11.99 21.22
C ALA A 84 2.83 -12.37 22.44
N GLN A 85 4.09 -12.76 22.22
CA GLN A 85 5.01 -13.15 23.30
C GLN A 85 5.78 -11.97 23.88
N CYS A 86 6.46 -11.20 23.03
CA CYS A 86 7.33 -10.09 23.47
C CYS A 86 6.71 -8.72 23.22
N ASN A 87 5.48 -8.65 22.70
CA ASN A 87 4.77 -7.43 22.34
C ASN A 87 5.51 -6.53 21.31
N HIS A 88 6.58 -7.04 20.69
CA HIS A 88 7.36 -6.33 19.68
C HIS A 88 6.52 -6.10 18.41
N VAL A 89 6.50 -4.85 17.96
CA VAL A 89 5.82 -4.42 16.74
C VAL A 89 6.85 -4.16 15.66
N TYR A 90 6.65 -4.75 14.48
CA TYR A 90 7.54 -4.61 13.33
C TYR A 90 6.74 -4.68 12.04
N SER A 91 7.33 -4.19 10.95
CA SER A 91 6.71 -4.20 9.62
C SER A 91 7.57 -4.93 8.59
N LYS A 92 6.92 -5.45 7.55
CA LYS A 92 7.60 -5.90 6.33
C LYS A 92 6.94 -5.27 5.11
N ASN A 93 7.78 -4.84 4.19
CA ASN A 93 7.38 -4.26 2.91
C ASN A 93 7.41 -5.36 1.84
N PHE A 94 6.33 -5.48 1.08
CA PHE A 94 6.22 -6.37 -0.07
C PHE A 94 6.02 -5.54 -1.33
N LEU A 95 6.92 -5.68 -2.29
CA LEU A 95 6.74 -5.08 -3.61
C LEU A 95 5.57 -5.78 -4.29
N LEU A 96 4.61 -5.01 -4.80
CA LEU A 96 3.51 -5.53 -5.61
C LEU A 96 3.95 -5.43 -7.07
N GLU A 97 4.20 -6.59 -7.68
CA GLU A 97 4.51 -6.75 -9.11
C GLU A 97 3.24 -6.80 -9.97
#